data_AF-A0A8V5FQ15-F1
#
_entry.id   AF-A0A8V5FQ15-F1
#
_cell.length_a   1.000
_cell.length_b   1.000
_cell.length_c   1.000
_cell.angle_alpha   90.00
_cell.angle_beta   90.00
_cell.angle_gamma   90.00
#
_symmetry.space_group_name_H-M   'P 1'
#
loop_
_entity.id
_entity.type
_entity.pdbx_description
1 polymer ?
#
loop_
_entity_poly.entity_id
_entity_poly.type
_entity_poly.pdbx_seq_one_letter_code
_entity_poly.pdbx_strand_id
1 'polypeptide(L)'
;MKIPSVFKKLAFTGPYQGTAKKTKALVNDGIAPPQRILFPPEKIRMDWQQPLSVGVGLQNLGNTCYLNATLQCLTYTPPLANYMLSLEHSKSCEEKGFCMMCTLEAHINQALRLSNKAVKPMSVINGLRRIGKHFRYGSQEDAHEFLSFTVEALQKACLNGSATYV
;
A
#
# COMPACT_ATOMS: atom_id res chain seq x y z
N MET A 1 -5.41 29.59 -18.19
CA MET A 1 -4.14 29.30 -17.48
C MET A 1 -3.59 28.00 -18.06
N LYS A 2 -2.47 28.05 -18.79
CA LYS A 2 -1.93 26.92 -19.57
C LYS A 2 -1.12 26.00 -18.64
N ILE A 3 -1.43 24.71 -18.65
CA ILE A 3 -0.69 23.67 -17.92
C ILE A 3 0.72 23.55 -18.53
N PRO A 4 1.81 23.65 -17.75
CA PRO A 4 3.16 23.46 -18.25
C PRO A 4 3.36 22.06 -18.87
N SER A 5 3.99 22.02 -20.04
CA SER A 5 4.21 20.87 -20.92
C SER A 5 5.13 19.76 -20.39
N VAL A 6 5.42 19.73 -19.09
CA VAL A 6 6.33 18.76 -18.47
C VAL A 6 5.57 17.52 -17.94
N PHE A 7 4.27 17.62 -17.69
CA PHE A 7 3.44 16.52 -17.15
C PHE A 7 2.77 15.63 -18.20
N LYS A 8 2.97 15.88 -19.50
CA LYS A 8 2.37 15.09 -20.60
C LYS A 8 3.24 13.93 -21.12
N LYS A 9 4.36 13.61 -20.46
CA LYS A 9 5.36 12.64 -20.98
C LYS A 9 5.66 11.45 -20.06
N LEU A 10 4.64 10.95 -19.36
CA LEU A 10 4.64 9.62 -18.72
C LEU A 10 3.52 8.71 -19.26
N ALA A 11 3.04 9.00 -20.48
CA ALA A 11 2.30 8.03 -21.28
C ALA A 11 3.33 7.12 -21.98
N PHE A 12 3.67 5.99 -21.36
CA PHE A 12 4.31 4.88 -22.07
C PHE A 12 3.27 4.27 -23.01
N THR A 13 3.19 4.80 -24.23
CA THR A 13 2.46 4.19 -25.33
C THR A 13 3.35 3.11 -25.97
N GLY A 14 3.02 1.85 -25.73
CA GLY A 14 3.54 0.71 -26.47
C GLY A 14 2.81 -0.56 -26.06
N PRO A 15 2.32 -1.40 -27.00
CA PRO A 15 1.66 -2.64 -26.64
C PRO A 15 2.72 -3.65 -26.18
N TYR A 16 2.71 -4.04 -24.91
CA TYR A 16 3.49 -5.19 -24.45
C TYR A 16 2.79 -6.46 -24.94
N GLN A 17 3.13 -6.91 -26.15
CA GLN A 17 2.75 -8.22 -26.66
C GLN A 17 3.61 -9.30 -25.99
N GLY A 18 3.22 -9.71 -24.78
CA GLY A 18 3.77 -10.87 -24.08
C GLY A 18 2.87 -12.08 -24.29
N THR A 19 3.26 -12.97 -25.21
CA THR A 19 2.60 -14.25 -25.47
C THR A 19 2.46 -15.08 -24.19
N ALA A 20 1.24 -15.54 -23.90
CA ALA A 20 1.01 -16.56 -22.88
C ALA A 20 1.82 -17.82 -23.19
N LYS A 21 2.77 -18.15 -22.30
CA LYS A 21 3.39 -19.48 -22.24
C LYS A 21 3.20 -20.04 -20.84
N LYS A 22 2.42 -21.12 -20.74
CA LYS A 22 2.40 -22.00 -19.57
C LYS A 22 3.81 -22.54 -19.36
N THR A 23 4.44 -22.17 -18.25
CA THR A 23 5.58 -22.91 -17.71
C THR A 23 5.65 -22.67 -16.20
N LYS A 24 5.47 -23.73 -15.42
CA LYS A 24 6.00 -23.82 -14.05
C LYS A 24 7.53 -23.76 -14.17
N ALA A 25 8.08 -22.55 -14.28
CA ALA A 25 9.51 -22.35 -14.10
C ALA A 25 9.70 -22.12 -12.60
N LEU A 26 9.95 -23.21 -11.86
CA LEU A 26 10.68 -23.08 -10.61
C LEU A 26 12.04 -22.52 -11.01
N VAL A 27 12.32 -21.27 -10.65
CA VAL A 27 13.66 -20.71 -10.76
C VAL A 27 14.53 -21.61 -9.88
N ASN A 28 15.44 -22.38 -10.48
CA ASN A 28 16.36 -23.25 -9.74
C ASN A 28 17.52 -22.39 -9.22
N ASP A 29 17.23 -21.56 -8.23
CA ASP A 29 18.19 -20.71 -7.51
C ASP A 29 18.76 -21.38 -6.26
N GLY A 30 18.39 -22.64 -5.99
CA GLY A 30 18.77 -23.38 -4.79
C GLY A 30 17.98 -22.99 -3.54
N ILE A 31 16.96 -22.13 -3.65
CA ILE A 31 16.06 -21.77 -2.55
C ILE A 31 14.88 -22.73 -2.53
N ALA A 32 14.55 -23.28 -1.35
CA ALA A 32 13.37 -24.13 -1.20
C ALA A 32 12.09 -23.36 -1.55
N PRO A 33 11.13 -23.98 -2.26
CA PRO A 33 9.89 -23.30 -2.61
C PRO A 33 9.14 -22.84 -1.36
N PRO A 34 8.46 -21.68 -1.40
CA PRO A 34 7.75 -21.14 -0.25
C PRO A 34 6.60 -22.08 0.15
N GLN A 35 6.40 -22.26 1.45
CA GLN A 35 5.29 -23.08 1.98
C GLN A 35 3.91 -22.50 1.62
N ARG A 36 3.83 -21.17 1.49
CA ARG A 36 2.61 -20.44 1.16
C ARG A 36 2.93 -19.23 0.30
N ILE A 37 2.14 -19.05 -0.77
CA ILE A 37 2.15 -17.84 -1.59
C ILE A 37 0.97 -16.98 -1.14
N LEU A 38 1.24 -15.84 -0.51
CA LEU A 38 0.20 -14.92 -0.02
C LEU A 38 -0.50 -14.17 -1.15
N PHE A 39 0.28 -13.71 -2.13
CA PHE A 39 -0.18 -12.93 -3.28
C PHE A 39 0.32 -13.60 -4.58
N PRO A 40 -0.50 -14.44 -5.24
CA PRO A 40 -0.09 -15.09 -6.49
C PRO A 40 0.29 -14.05 -7.56
N PRO A 41 1.47 -14.13 -8.19
CA PRO A 41 1.91 -13.14 -9.18
C PRO A 41 0.92 -12.92 -10.33
N GLU A 42 0.20 -13.97 -10.73
CA GLU A 42 -0.79 -13.93 -11.83
C GLU A 42 -2.03 -13.12 -11.45
N LYS A 43 -2.26 -12.89 -10.16
CA LYS A 43 -3.34 -12.04 -9.63
C LYS A 43 -2.90 -10.59 -9.42
N ILE A 44 -1.60 -10.31 -9.43
CA ILE A 44 -1.07 -8.95 -9.30
C ILE A 44 -1.26 -8.21 -10.63
N ARG A 45 -1.80 -7.00 -10.57
CA ARG A 45 -1.95 -6.12 -11.73
C ARG A 45 -1.07 -4.89 -11.52
N MET A 46 -0.13 -4.66 -12.43
CA MET A 46 0.82 -3.55 -12.38
C MET A 46 0.19 -2.21 -12.72
N ASP A 47 -0.92 -2.23 -13.45
CA ASP A 47 -1.69 -1.06 -13.85
C ASP A 47 -2.98 -0.90 -13.01
N TRP A 48 -3.59 0.28 -13.07
CA TRP A 48 -4.90 0.54 -12.47
C TRP A 48 -5.97 -0.32 -13.15
N GLN A 49 -6.72 -1.11 -12.36
CA GLN A 49 -7.79 -1.95 -12.91
C GLN A 49 -9.02 -1.15 -13.35
N GLN A 50 -9.17 0.06 -12.82
CA GLN A 50 -10.28 0.95 -13.13
C GLN A 50 -9.80 2.40 -13.17
N PRO A 51 -10.38 3.24 -14.04
CA PRO A 51 -10.13 4.68 -14.02
C PRO A 51 -10.65 5.24 -12.69
N LEU A 52 -9.77 5.95 -11.97
CA LEU A 52 -10.10 6.64 -10.73
C LEU A 52 -9.81 8.13 -10.93
N SER A 53 -10.68 8.97 -10.36
CA SER A 53 -10.34 10.39 -10.21
C SER A 53 -9.14 10.54 -9.29
N VAL A 54 -8.44 11.67 -9.40
CA VAL A 54 -7.41 12.05 -8.43
C VAL A 54 -8.06 12.07 -7.05
N GLY A 55 -7.49 11.29 -6.13
CA GLY A 55 -7.96 11.22 -4.74
C GLY A 55 -7.71 12.50 -3.98
N VAL A 56 -8.34 12.62 -2.83
CA VAL A 56 -8.18 13.79 -1.96
C VAL A 56 -6.79 13.80 -1.29
N GLY A 57 -6.30 15.00 -0.98
CA GLY A 57 -5.08 15.18 -0.20
C GLY A 57 -5.25 14.81 1.27
N LEU A 58 -4.15 14.89 2.02
CA LEU A 58 -4.14 14.65 3.47
C LEU A 58 -3.92 15.96 4.23
N GLN A 59 -4.64 16.11 5.34
CA GLN A 59 -4.42 17.26 6.21
C GLN A 59 -3.11 17.10 6.97
N ASN A 60 -2.25 18.12 6.94
CA ASN A 60 -1.10 18.19 7.82
C ASN A 60 -1.55 18.61 9.22
N LEU A 61 -1.34 17.76 10.20
CA LEU A 61 -1.77 17.91 11.60
C LEU A 61 -0.63 18.35 12.53
N GLY A 62 0.42 18.95 11.97
CA GLY A 62 1.63 19.36 12.70
C GLY A 62 2.72 18.29 12.59
N ASN A 63 3.77 18.59 11.83
CA ASN A 63 4.91 17.70 11.56
C ASN A 63 4.52 16.30 11.01
N THR A 64 3.38 16.17 10.35
CA THR A 64 2.92 14.88 9.76
C THR A 64 3.16 14.79 8.26
N CYS A 65 3.92 15.72 7.67
CA CYS A 65 4.18 15.73 6.23
C CYS A 65 4.96 14.50 5.74
N TYR A 66 5.89 13.97 6.54
CA TYR A 66 6.63 12.75 6.21
C TYR A 66 5.68 11.55 6.04
N LEU A 67 4.75 11.37 6.99
CA LEU A 67 3.72 10.34 6.94
C LEU A 67 2.76 10.58 5.78
N ASN A 68 2.32 11.82 5.58
CA ASN A 68 1.39 12.15 4.50
C ASN A 68 1.99 11.86 3.12
N ALA A 69 3.25 12.23 2.89
CA ALA A 69 3.96 11.95 1.65
C ALA A 69 4.07 10.44 1.42
N THR A 70 4.49 9.68 2.44
CA THR A 70 4.60 8.22 2.37
C THR A 70 3.26 7.54 2.08
N LEU A 71 2.18 7.92 2.77
CA LEU A 71 0.85 7.36 2.54
C LEU A 71 0.35 7.65 1.13
N GLN A 72 0.61 8.83 0.59
CA GLN A 72 0.24 9.19 -0.78
C GLN A 72 1.03 8.35 -1.80
N CYS A 73 2.33 8.15 -1.61
CA CYS A 73 3.13 7.24 -2.46
C CYS A 73 2.57 5.82 -2.48
N LEU A 74 2.21 5.28 -1.31
CA LEU A 74 1.56 3.96 -1.20
C LEU A 74 0.19 3.93 -1.88
N THR A 75 -0.62 4.97 -1.66
CA THR A 75 -1.98 5.10 -2.23
C THR A 75 -1.97 5.08 -3.75
N TYR A 76 -0.94 5.66 -4.38
CA TYR A 76 -0.80 5.72 -5.83
C TYR A 76 0.10 4.64 -6.43
N THR A 77 0.37 3.57 -5.68
CA THR A 77 1.05 2.37 -6.20
C THR A 77 -0.02 1.38 -6.71
N PRO A 78 -0.22 1.20 -8.03
CA PRO A 78 -1.42 0.53 -8.56
C PRO A 78 -1.62 -0.92 -8.06
N PRO A 79 -0.60 -1.80 -8.00
CA PRO A 79 -0.75 -3.14 -7.42
C PRO A 79 -1.34 -3.13 -6.01
N LEU A 80 -0.80 -2.26 -5.16
CA LEU A 80 -1.20 -2.14 -3.76
C LEU A 80 -2.59 -1.54 -3.66
N ALA A 81 -2.86 -0.46 -4.40
CA ALA A 81 -4.15 0.20 -4.40
C ALA A 81 -5.27 -0.74 -4.91
N ASN A 82 -5.01 -1.49 -5.98
CA ASN A 82 -5.95 -2.49 -6.51
C ASN A 82 -6.34 -3.52 -5.43
N TYR A 83 -5.35 -4.02 -4.67
CA TYR A 83 -5.60 -4.95 -3.58
C TYR A 83 -6.37 -4.29 -2.43
N MET A 84 -5.97 -3.10 -2.00
CA MET A 84 -6.64 -2.39 -0.90
C MET A 84 -8.09 -2.01 -1.27
N LEU A 85 -8.38 -1.76 -2.54
CA LEU A 85 -9.73 -1.46 -3.02
C LEU A 85 -10.63 -2.69 -3.20
N SER A 86 -10.10 -3.92 -3.13
CA SER A 86 -10.89 -5.16 -3.15
C SER A 86 -11.53 -5.49 -1.80
N LEU A 87 -11.01 -4.85 -0.73
CA LEU A 87 -11.40 -5.07 0.66
C LEU A 87 -11.23 -6.54 1.11
N GLU A 88 -10.32 -7.28 0.47
CA GLU A 88 -10.10 -8.69 0.79
C GLU A 88 -9.47 -8.89 2.16
N HIS A 89 -8.57 -8.00 2.59
CA HIS A 89 -7.86 -8.21 3.85
C HIS A 89 -8.81 -8.02 5.04
N SER A 90 -9.59 -6.94 5.08
CA SER A 90 -10.51 -6.68 6.21
C SER A 90 -11.58 -7.76 6.39
N LYS A 91 -11.98 -8.46 5.31
CA LYS A 91 -12.95 -9.57 5.37
C LYS A 91 -12.43 -10.80 6.11
N SER A 92 -11.12 -11.02 6.12
CA SER A 92 -10.49 -12.20 6.74
C SER A 92 -9.54 -11.86 7.88
N CYS A 93 -9.42 -10.58 8.26
CA CYS A 93 -8.54 -10.16 9.33
C CYS A 93 -9.15 -10.46 10.70
N GLU A 94 -8.44 -11.20 11.54
CA GLU A 94 -8.87 -11.55 12.91
C GLU A 94 -8.13 -10.73 14.00
N GLU A 95 -7.22 -9.83 13.60
CA GLU A 95 -6.46 -8.98 14.52
C GLU A 95 -7.41 -8.00 15.23
N LYS A 96 -7.57 -8.17 16.54
CA LYS A 96 -8.46 -7.36 17.38
C LYS A 96 -7.86 -5.98 17.72
N GLY A 97 -6.56 -5.81 17.53
CA GLY A 97 -5.83 -4.58 17.82
C GLY A 97 -5.53 -3.74 16.58
N PHE A 98 -4.26 -3.40 16.42
CA PHE A 98 -3.78 -2.62 15.30
C PHE A 98 -3.32 -3.55 14.17
N CYS A 99 -4.02 -3.50 13.04
CA CYS A 99 -3.59 -4.12 11.80
C CYS A 99 -3.23 -3.04 10.78
N MET A 100 -1.96 -3.03 10.34
CA MET A 100 -1.50 -2.05 9.36
C MET A 100 -2.17 -2.22 7.99
N MET A 101 -2.44 -3.46 7.59
CA MET A 101 -3.15 -3.75 6.33
C MET A 101 -4.58 -3.21 6.37
N CYS A 102 -5.37 -3.48 7.43
CA CYS A 102 -6.70 -2.88 7.61
C CYS A 102 -6.64 -1.35 7.63
N THR A 103 -5.63 -0.78 8.29
CA THR A 103 -5.45 0.66 8.40
C THR A 103 -5.19 1.30 7.04
N LEU A 104 -4.31 0.72 6.23
CA LEU A 104 -4.00 1.21 4.89
C LEU A 104 -5.17 0.98 3.92
N GLU A 105 -5.86 -0.15 4.04
CA GLU A 105 -7.05 -0.47 3.25
C GLU A 105 -8.14 0.60 3.42
N ALA A 106 -8.48 0.90 4.67
CA ALA A 106 -9.45 1.95 5.00
C ALA A 106 -8.98 3.33 4.50
N HIS A 107 -7.70 3.66 4.65
CA HIS A 107 -7.13 4.92 4.18
C HIS A 107 -7.26 5.09 2.66
N ILE A 108 -6.85 4.09 1.88
CA ILE A 108 -6.88 4.16 0.42
C ILE A 108 -8.33 4.22 -0.09
N ASN A 109 -9.23 3.44 0.49
CA ASN A 109 -10.65 3.50 0.13
C ASN A 109 -11.24 4.90 0.44
N GLN A 110 -10.91 5.45 1.61
CA GLN A 110 -11.35 6.80 1.98
C GLN A 110 -10.81 7.88 1.03
N ALA A 111 -9.52 7.82 0.71
CA ALA A 111 -8.83 8.82 -0.10
C ALA A 111 -9.24 8.79 -1.59
N LEU A 112 -9.47 7.59 -2.14
CA LEU A 112 -9.75 7.42 -3.57
C LEU A 112 -11.26 7.35 -3.91
N ARG A 113 -12.13 6.94 -2.98
CA ARG A 113 -13.55 6.69 -3.28
C ARG A 113 -14.55 7.44 -2.41
N LEU A 114 -14.28 7.61 -1.11
CA LEU A 114 -15.34 8.00 -0.17
C LEU A 114 -15.33 9.47 0.23
N SER A 115 -14.18 10.16 0.15
CA SER A 115 -14.04 11.53 0.63
C SER A 115 -14.00 12.55 -0.51
N ASN A 116 -14.68 13.68 -0.30
CA ASN A 116 -14.55 14.89 -1.12
C ASN A 116 -13.71 15.99 -0.44
N LYS A 117 -13.18 15.72 0.76
CA LYS A 117 -12.36 16.63 1.57
C LYS A 117 -11.05 15.97 1.95
N ALA A 118 -10.06 16.77 2.31
CA ALA A 118 -8.79 16.25 2.78
C ALA A 118 -8.96 15.28 3.96
N VAL A 119 -8.31 14.12 3.89
CA VAL A 119 -8.39 13.07 4.92
C VAL A 119 -7.44 13.38 6.07
N LYS A 120 -7.89 13.13 7.29
CA LYS A 120 -7.03 13.09 8.50
C LYS A 120 -6.63 11.64 8.75
N PRO A 121 -5.36 11.24 8.61
CA PRO A 121 -4.94 9.84 8.76
C PRO A 121 -4.81 9.42 10.24
N MET A 122 -5.87 9.63 11.04
CA MET A 122 -5.85 9.44 12.49
C MET A 122 -5.56 8.00 12.90
N SER A 123 -6.02 7.00 12.14
CA SER A 123 -5.74 5.59 12.45
C SER A 123 -4.24 5.27 12.35
N VAL A 124 -3.54 5.86 11.37
CA VAL A 124 -2.09 5.72 11.23
C VAL A 124 -1.37 6.49 12.35
N ILE A 125 -1.80 7.72 12.62
CA ILE A 125 -1.23 8.57 13.68
C ILE A 125 -1.33 7.90 15.06
N ASN A 126 -2.51 7.37 15.41
CA ASN A 126 -2.74 6.67 16.66
C ASN A 126 -1.94 5.35 16.74
N GLY A 127 -1.62 4.77 15.58
CA GLY A 127 -0.82 3.56 15.41
C GLY A 127 0.69 3.76 15.31
N LEU A 128 1.21 5.01 15.33
CA LEU A 128 2.64 5.29 15.08
C LEU A 128 3.59 4.41 15.90
N ARG A 129 3.33 4.26 17.20
CA ARG A 129 4.17 3.45 18.10
C ARG A 129 4.10 1.94 17.81
N ARG A 130 3.06 1.48 17.12
CA ARG A 130 2.90 0.09 16.65
C ARG A 130 3.64 -0.13 15.33
N ILE A 131 3.74 0.91 14.50
CA ILE A 131 4.52 0.91 13.26
C ILE A 131 6.03 0.93 13.60
N GLY A 132 6.45 1.86 14.45
CA GLY A 132 7.82 1.97 14.94
C GLY A 132 7.84 2.54 16.36
N LYS A 133 8.57 1.88 17.28
CA LYS A 133 8.53 2.22 18.72
C LYS A 133 9.01 3.64 19.03
N HIS A 134 9.86 4.22 18.18
CA HIS A 134 10.42 5.56 18.38
C HIS A 134 9.52 6.68 17.85
N PHE A 135 8.66 6.42 16.86
CA PHE A 135 7.78 7.45 16.29
C PHE A 135 6.86 8.08 17.35
N ARG A 136 6.73 9.40 17.28
CA ARG A 136 5.84 10.20 18.14
C ARG A 136 5.02 11.15 17.30
N TYR A 137 3.75 11.29 17.66
CA TYR A 137 2.91 12.32 17.05
C TYR A 137 3.46 13.71 17.38
N GLY A 138 3.51 14.58 16.37
CA GLY A 138 4.03 15.95 16.50
C GLY A 138 5.55 16.08 16.30
N SER A 139 6.30 14.98 16.25
CA SER A 139 7.72 14.99 15.87
C SER A 139 7.88 14.96 14.36
N GLN A 140 8.91 15.64 13.85
CA GLN A 140 9.40 15.40 12.49
C GLN A 140 10.21 14.12 12.47
N GLU A 141 10.08 13.35 11.40
CA GLU A 141 10.72 12.04 11.23
C GLU A 141 11.18 11.90 9.78
N ASP A 142 12.07 10.95 9.51
CA ASP A 142 12.49 10.62 8.16
C ASP A 142 11.39 9.83 7.41
N ALA A 143 11.05 10.27 6.20
CA ALA A 143 9.96 9.68 5.42
C ALA A 143 10.29 8.26 4.91
N HIS A 144 11.57 8.00 4.61
CA HIS A 144 12.04 6.70 4.15
C HIS A 144 12.08 5.70 5.31
N GLU A 145 12.51 6.13 6.50
CA GLU A 145 12.40 5.33 7.72
C GLU A 145 10.94 4.97 8.00
N PHE A 146 10.04 5.96 7.98
CA PHE A 146 8.61 5.71 8.19
C PHE A 146 8.02 4.75 7.14
N LEU A 147 8.41 4.88 5.87
CA LEU A 147 8.01 3.94 4.82
C LEU A 147 8.49 2.52 5.12
N SER A 148 9.75 2.35 5.52
CA SER A 148 10.35 1.05 5.79
C SER A 148 9.62 0.32 6.92
N PHE A 149 9.37 1.00 8.04
CA PHE A 149 8.58 0.45 9.15
C PHE A 149 7.13 0.18 8.76
N THR A 150 6.54 1.03 7.91
CA THR A 150 5.18 0.81 7.40
C THR A 150 5.10 -0.47 6.57
N VAL A 151 6.04 -0.69 5.64
CA VAL A 151 6.11 -1.92 4.83
C VAL A 151 6.35 -3.15 5.70
N GLU A 152 7.22 -3.06 6.70
CA GLU A 152 7.43 -4.15 7.66
C GLU A 152 6.14 -4.48 8.43
N ALA A 153 5.39 -3.46 8.87
CA ALA A 153 4.12 -3.64 9.56
C ALA A 153 3.03 -4.24 8.65
N LEU A 154 3.01 -3.88 7.35
CA LEU A 154 2.13 -4.51 6.35
C LEU A 154 2.48 -5.98 6.18
N GLN A 155 3.78 -6.31 6.05
CA GLN A 155 4.25 -7.69 5.93
C GLN A 155 3.88 -8.53 7.15
N LYS A 156 4.10 -8.02 8.36
CA LYS A 156 3.70 -8.69 9.62
C LYS A 156 2.20 -8.97 9.65
N ALA A 157 1.37 -7.99 9.29
CA ALA A 157 -0.08 -8.16 9.22
C ALA A 157 -0.52 -9.25 8.21
N CYS A 158 0.20 -9.43 7.10
CA CYS A 158 -0.07 -10.51 6.16
C CYS A 158 0.36 -11.89 6.70
N LEU A 159 1.39 -11.94 7.54
CA LEU A 159 1.96 -13.16 8.10
C LEU A 159 1.29 -13.62 9.40
N ASN A 160 0.67 -12.73 10.17
CA ASN A 160 0.07 -13.05 11.47
C ASN A 160 -1.11 -14.06 11.39
N GLY A 161 -1.62 -14.37 10.18
CA GLY A 161 -2.52 -15.51 9.92
C GLY A 161 -1.82 -16.80 9.45
N SER A 162 -0.50 -16.91 9.61
CA SER A 162 0.32 -18.05 9.18
C SER A 162 1.14 -18.68 10.32
N ALA A 163 1.12 -18.10 11.52
CA ALA A 163 1.74 -18.68 12.71
C ALA A 163 0.79 -19.66 13.41
N THR A 164 0.43 -20.75 12.73
CA THR A 164 -0.09 -21.96 13.39
C THR A 164 1.11 -22.82 13.78
N TYR A 165 1.39 -22.86 15.09
CA TYR A 165 2.19 -23.84 15.83
C TYR A 165 3.47 -24.39 15.18
N VAL A 166 4.62 -23.98 15.73
CA VAL A 166 5.72 -24.91 16.03
C VAL A 166 6.01 -24.80 17.53
#